data_AF-A0A816YUW4-F1
#
_entry.id   AF-A0A816YUW4-F1
#
_cell.length_a   1.000
_cell.length_b   1.000
_cell.length_c   1.000
_cell.angle_alpha   90.00
_cell.angle_beta   90.00
_cell.angle_gamma   90.00
#
_symmetry.space_group_name_H-M   'P 1'
#
loop_
_entity.id
_entity.type
_entity.pdbx_description
1 polymer ?
#
loop_
_entity_poly.entity_id
_entity_poly.type
_entity_poly.pdbx_seq_one_letter_code
_entity_poly.pdbx_strand_id
1 'polypeptide(L)'
;MSLVPNGKRICSVCNNDKITYECKGCSIDFCYNHLTEHRRKFTEDLIKVENDRDHFHENLVQQKENIPSHVVIQQITKWENDSIRKIKETAEQCRQIFIEQANYCYNQIENKSNKLNTEIIDIRDENEFNEVLLLQLRIALNTLIDELAQSPNITVHQDSSPYINKIFMTAPSGSELSLGTQRRVSTSGSLYTKYIQNGIPIAGGNGQGERINQLARPEGIFVDDDLTVYIADSINNRILKWKHGEKNGEIVAGGNGKGNRTDQFDGPTCVILDKNTNSLIISDLGNRRIIRWPCQNSSSGEVIISDIKCCSLAMDNNGNLYVADWRKHEVKRWKIGDKDGVIVAGGNGLGNNLNQLHCPNHIFIDNDYSVYVSDYANHRVVQWAKDAKEGIIVAGHRGQGNSPSQLCHPYGITVDQIGQIYVADGDNHRVMRWGRRDTHGIIVVGGKGLGEQLFQLNTPIGLALDQQGHLYVVDSGNHRVLKYQLVIK
;
A
#
# COMPACT_ATOMS: atom_id res chain seq x y z
N MET A 1 30.98 -49.17 59.89
CA MET A 1 30.91 -50.49 60.54
C MET A 1 31.82 -50.47 61.76
N SER A 2 31.24 -50.43 62.95
CA SER A 2 31.86 -50.86 64.21
C SER A 2 30.75 -50.81 65.27
N LEU A 3 30.02 -51.93 65.38
CA LEU A 3 28.97 -52.18 66.36
C LEU A 3 29.62 -52.33 67.74
N VAL A 4 29.27 -51.46 68.69
CA VAL A 4 29.52 -51.69 70.12
C VAL A 4 28.27 -52.32 70.72
N PRO A 5 28.36 -53.47 71.42
CA PRO A 5 27.22 -54.20 71.93
C PRO A 5 26.76 -53.62 73.27
N ASN A 6 25.84 -52.66 73.19
CA ASN A 6 24.79 -52.34 74.16
C ASN A 6 24.11 -51.06 73.63
N GLY A 7 22.81 -51.11 73.35
CA GLY A 7 22.03 -50.06 72.66
C GLY A 7 21.87 -48.75 73.44
N LYS A 8 22.98 -48.11 73.83
CA LYS A 8 23.03 -46.77 74.39
C LYS A 8 23.45 -45.82 73.28
N ARG A 9 22.50 -45.03 72.78
CA ARG A 9 22.80 -43.87 71.93
C ARG A 9 23.58 -42.87 72.77
N ILE A 10 24.70 -42.38 72.24
CA ILE A 10 25.60 -41.44 72.93
C ILE A 10 25.51 -40.07 72.26
N CYS A 11 25.64 -39.00 73.05
CA CYS A 11 25.61 -37.66 72.49
C CYS A 11 26.87 -37.42 71.66
N SER A 12 26.70 -37.05 70.40
CA SER A 12 27.81 -36.87 69.45
C SER A 12 28.75 -35.70 69.76
N VAL A 13 28.41 -34.86 70.76
CA VAL A 13 29.21 -33.68 71.17
C VAL A 13 30.00 -33.94 72.45
N CYS A 14 29.40 -34.61 73.45
CA CYS A 14 30.05 -34.83 74.74
C CYS A 14 30.33 -36.31 75.08
N ASN A 15 30.01 -37.25 74.18
CA ASN A 15 30.18 -38.70 74.33
C ASN A 15 29.59 -39.29 75.63
N ASN A 16 28.62 -38.59 76.23
CA ASN A 16 27.98 -39.03 77.45
C ASN A 16 26.79 -39.94 77.13
N ASP A 17 26.57 -40.98 77.94
CA ASP A 17 25.62 -42.07 77.70
C ASP A 17 24.23 -41.85 78.33
N LYS A 18 23.93 -40.59 78.67
CA LYS A 18 22.59 -40.14 79.12
C LYS A 18 21.59 -40.16 77.95
N ILE A 19 20.28 -40.15 78.25
CA ILE A 19 19.17 -40.10 77.27
C ILE A 19 19.48 -39.09 76.15
N THR A 20 19.56 -39.59 74.92
CA THR A 20 19.78 -38.78 73.71
C THR A 20 18.53 -38.70 72.84
N TYR A 21 18.50 -37.68 72.01
CA TYR A 21 17.44 -37.37 71.08
C TYR A 21 18.05 -37.14 69.69
N GLU A 22 17.44 -37.76 68.68
CA GLU A 22 17.89 -37.66 67.30
C GLU A 22 17.37 -36.39 66.64
N CYS A 23 18.26 -35.63 66.01
CA CYS A 23 17.84 -34.54 65.13
C CYS A 23 17.48 -35.11 63.76
N LYS A 24 16.18 -35.12 63.40
CA LYS A 24 15.71 -35.66 62.11
C LYS A 24 16.34 -35.01 60.87
N GLY A 25 16.85 -33.79 60.99
CA GLY A 25 17.47 -33.07 59.87
C GLY A 25 18.88 -33.55 59.52
N CYS A 26 19.72 -33.80 60.53
CA CYS A 26 21.11 -34.25 60.32
C CYS A 26 21.34 -35.72 60.72
N SER A 27 20.33 -36.39 61.26
CA SER A 27 20.39 -37.77 61.76
C SER A 27 21.48 -38.02 62.82
N ILE A 28 21.80 -36.97 63.60
CA ILE A 28 22.78 -37.01 64.68
C ILE A 28 22.05 -37.03 66.03
N ASP A 29 22.50 -37.90 66.93
CA ASP A 29 22.00 -38.00 68.31
C ASP A 29 22.71 -37.01 69.25
N PHE A 30 21.92 -36.26 70.01
CA PHE A 30 22.38 -35.26 70.98
C PHE A 30 21.75 -35.49 72.35
N CYS A 31 22.43 -35.15 73.45
CA CYS A 31 21.73 -34.99 74.74
C CYS A 31 20.85 -33.72 74.69
N TYR A 32 19.88 -33.61 75.60
CA TYR A 32 18.92 -32.51 75.63
C TYR A 32 19.55 -31.11 75.48
N ASN A 33 20.62 -30.83 76.24
CA ASN A 33 21.30 -29.52 76.21
C ASN A 33 21.94 -29.24 74.84
N HIS A 34 22.68 -30.21 74.29
CA HIS A 34 23.34 -30.03 72.99
C HIS A 34 22.33 -30.04 71.83
N LEU A 35 21.20 -30.76 71.92
CA LEU A 35 20.14 -30.66 70.93
C LEU A 35 19.50 -29.27 70.95
N THR A 36 19.30 -28.72 72.14
CA THR A 36 18.76 -27.38 72.33
C THR A 36 19.72 -26.33 71.76
N GLU A 37 21.03 -26.46 72.01
CA GLU A 37 22.04 -25.57 71.44
C GLU A 37 22.15 -25.72 69.91
N HIS A 38 22.08 -26.95 69.39
CA HIS A 38 22.08 -27.22 67.96
C HIS A 38 20.86 -26.60 67.25
N ARG A 39 19.67 -26.72 67.85
CA ARG A 39 18.45 -26.06 67.35
C ARG A 39 18.52 -24.55 67.46
N ARG A 40 19.11 -24.02 68.54
CA ARG A 40 19.34 -22.58 68.73
C ARG A 40 20.16 -21.99 67.58
N LYS A 41 21.23 -22.66 67.16
CA LYS A 41 22.04 -22.24 66.00
C LYS A 41 21.23 -22.22 64.71
N PHE A 42 20.37 -23.21 64.47
CA PHE A 42 19.47 -23.20 63.30
C PHE A 42 18.42 -22.09 63.37
N THR A 43 17.89 -21.78 64.55
CA THR A 43 16.98 -20.65 64.73
C THR A 43 17.70 -19.33 64.44
N GLU A 44 18.95 -19.18 64.87
CA GLU A 44 19.78 -18.01 64.51
C GLU A 44 20.04 -17.91 63.01
N ASP A 45 20.32 -19.03 62.34
CA ASP A 45 20.54 -19.05 60.89
C ASP A 45 19.24 -18.79 60.10
N LEU A 46 18.08 -19.28 60.59
CA LEU A 46 16.79 -18.97 59.99
C LEU A 46 16.47 -17.47 60.09
N ILE A 47 16.74 -16.86 61.26
CA ILE A 47 16.58 -15.41 61.45
C ILE A 47 17.48 -14.63 60.49
N LYS A 48 18.71 -15.08 60.21
CA LYS A 48 19.56 -14.44 59.19
C LYS A 48 18.93 -14.51 57.80
N VAL A 49 18.41 -15.67 57.41
CA VAL A 49 17.74 -15.84 56.11
C VAL A 49 16.49 -14.96 56.01
N GLU A 50 15.72 -14.83 57.09
CA GLU A 50 14.56 -13.93 57.13
C GLU A 50 14.99 -12.46 56.97
N ASN A 51 16.04 -12.03 57.66
CA ASN A 51 16.59 -10.69 57.52
C ASN A 51 17.15 -10.42 56.11
N ASP A 52 17.83 -11.39 55.51
CA ASP A 52 18.37 -11.27 54.15
C ASP A 52 17.24 -11.17 53.11
N ARG A 53 16.15 -11.92 53.31
CA ARG A 53 14.93 -11.83 52.48
C ARG A 53 14.31 -10.44 52.60
N ASP A 54 14.16 -9.93 53.81
CA ASP A 54 13.53 -8.64 54.05
C ASP A 54 14.38 -7.51 53.44
N HIS A 55 15.72 -7.59 53.57
CA HIS A 55 16.64 -6.67 52.91
C HIS A 55 16.57 -6.75 51.38
N PHE A 56 16.47 -7.96 50.81
CA PHE A 56 16.26 -8.13 49.37
C PHE A 56 14.92 -7.50 48.92
N HIS A 57 13.86 -7.68 49.71
CA HIS A 57 12.56 -7.11 49.41
C HIS A 57 12.57 -5.58 49.46
N GLU A 58 13.19 -4.99 50.47
CA GLU A 58 13.38 -3.54 50.58
C GLU A 58 14.16 -2.97 49.39
N ASN A 59 15.27 -3.60 49.00
CA ASN A 59 16.02 -3.21 47.81
C ASN A 59 15.17 -3.31 46.53
N LEU A 60 14.36 -4.36 46.40
CA LEU A 60 13.47 -4.54 45.24
C LEU A 60 12.37 -3.48 45.19
N VAL A 61 11.83 -3.06 46.35
CA VAL A 61 10.88 -1.95 46.45
C VAL A 61 11.55 -0.63 46.07
N GLN A 62 12.74 -0.34 46.61
CA GLN A 62 13.49 0.87 46.28
C GLN A 62 13.87 0.95 44.80
N GLN A 63 14.25 -0.16 44.17
CA GLN A 63 14.52 -0.19 42.73
C GLN A 63 13.26 0.06 41.91
N LYS A 64 12.10 -0.47 42.34
CA LYS A 64 10.81 -0.19 41.68
C LYS A 64 10.39 1.28 41.81
N GLU A 65 10.62 1.88 42.97
CA GLU A 65 10.33 3.31 43.21
C GLU A 65 11.24 4.25 42.41
N ASN A 66 12.45 3.80 42.05
CA ASN A 66 13.41 4.54 41.22
C ASN A 66 13.24 4.32 39.70
N ILE A 67 12.26 3.54 39.24
CA ILE A 67 11.98 3.37 37.81
C ILE A 67 11.68 4.70 37.12
N PRO A 68 10.84 5.62 37.66
CA PRO A 68 10.54 6.92 37.04
C PRO A 68 11.76 7.83 36.86
N SER A 69 12.79 7.68 37.69
CA SER A 69 14.05 8.45 37.62
C SER A 69 15.13 7.75 36.80
N HIS A 70 14.82 6.62 36.17
CA HIS A 70 15.75 5.87 35.33
C HIS A 70 16.21 6.68 34.10
N VAL A 71 17.49 6.55 33.75
CA VAL A 71 18.13 7.30 32.66
C VAL A 71 17.40 7.18 31.32
N VAL A 72 16.87 6.00 31.00
CA VAL A 72 16.08 5.77 29.77
C VAL A 72 14.76 6.53 29.80
N ILE A 73 14.09 6.62 30.96
CA ILE A 73 12.86 7.41 31.09
C ILE A 73 13.17 8.90 30.92
N GLN A 74 14.26 9.39 31.53
CA GLN A 74 14.71 10.78 31.33
C GLN A 74 15.05 11.08 29.86
N GLN A 75 15.65 10.13 29.13
CA GLN A 75 15.92 10.26 27.69
C GLN A 75 14.63 10.31 26.87
N ILE A 76 13.65 9.46 27.17
CA ILE A 76 12.33 9.48 26.52
C ILE A 76 11.62 10.80 26.78
N THR A 77 11.58 11.27 28.03
CA THR A 77 10.98 12.57 28.40
C THR A 77 11.69 13.75 27.72
N LYS A 78 13.02 13.70 27.58
CA LYS A 78 13.76 14.74 26.85
C LYS A 78 13.39 14.74 25.36
N TRP A 79 13.37 13.56 24.74
CA TRP A 79 13.00 13.40 23.33
C TRP A 79 11.56 13.86 23.05
N GLU A 80 10.62 13.57 23.96
CA GLU A 80 9.23 14.02 23.91
C GLU A 80 9.14 15.55 23.91
N ASN A 81 9.79 16.20 24.89
CA ASN A 81 9.78 17.65 25.02
C ASN A 81 10.40 18.37 23.81
N ASP A 82 11.51 17.86 23.28
CA ASP A 82 12.15 18.42 22.09
C ASP A 82 11.28 18.27 20.83
N SER A 83 10.54 17.17 20.72
CA SER A 83 9.62 16.93 19.61
C SER A 83 8.41 17.87 19.67
N ILE A 84 7.79 18.02 20.84
CA ILE A 84 6.65 18.94 21.06
C ILE A 84 7.05 20.38 20.73
N ARG A 85 8.24 20.80 21.16
CA ARG A 85 8.74 22.16 20.89
C ARG A 85 8.87 22.45 19.39
N LYS A 86 9.50 21.55 18.63
CA LYS A 86 9.65 21.70 17.17
C LYS A 86 8.30 21.75 16.45
N ILE A 87 7.34 20.95 16.89
CA ILE A 87 5.98 20.96 16.34
C ILE A 87 5.32 22.33 16.55
N LYS A 88 5.42 22.90 17.76
CA LYS A 88 4.87 24.22 18.07
C LYS A 88 5.50 25.34 17.24
N GLU A 89 6.83 25.33 17.10
CA GLU A 89 7.58 26.30 16.29
C GLU A 89 7.14 26.24 14.81
N THR A 90 7.02 25.03 14.26
CA THR A 90 6.57 24.81 12.87
C THR A 90 5.13 25.28 12.67
N ALA A 91 4.25 25.05 13.65
CA ALA A 91 2.86 25.51 13.60
C ALA A 91 2.74 27.04 13.57
N GLU A 92 3.60 27.74 14.31
CA GLU A 92 3.61 29.21 14.38
C GLU A 92 4.11 29.82 13.07
N GLN A 93 5.21 29.29 12.52
CA GLN A 93 5.71 29.72 11.21
C GLN A 93 4.68 29.53 10.11
N CYS A 94 3.91 28.44 10.17
CA CYS A 94 2.76 28.26 9.33
C CYS A 94 1.79 29.44 9.54
N ARG A 95 1.20 29.63 10.73
CA ARG A 95 0.23 30.72 10.95
C ARG A 95 0.62 32.08 10.38
N GLN A 96 1.88 32.50 10.52
CA GLN A 96 2.37 33.77 9.98
C GLN A 96 2.32 33.85 8.44
N ILE A 97 2.77 32.81 7.74
CA ILE A 97 2.75 32.74 6.27
C ILE A 97 1.31 32.88 5.72
N PHE A 98 0.31 32.43 6.47
CA PHE A 98 -1.09 32.50 6.05
C PHE A 98 -1.61 33.93 6.15
N ILE A 99 -1.35 34.58 7.28
CA ILE A 99 -1.76 35.96 7.53
C ILE A 99 -1.19 36.87 6.43
N GLU A 100 0.09 36.66 6.06
CA GLU A 100 0.73 37.40 4.96
C GLU A 100 0.03 37.17 3.61
N GLN A 101 -0.24 35.92 3.22
CA GLN A 101 -0.92 35.64 1.95
C GLN A 101 -2.36 36.19 1.93
N ALA A 102 -3.11 36.00 3.01
CA ALA A 102 -4.50 36.45 3.09
C ALA A 102 -4.56 37.97 2.89
N ASN A 103 -3.69 38.73 3.57
CA ASN A 103 -3.57 40.18 3.40
C ASN A 103 -3.25 40.56 1.96
N TYR A 104 -2.33 39.84 1.30
CA TYR A 104 -2.01 40.08 -0.11
C TYR A 104 -3.24 39.89 -1.02
N CYS A 105 -3.98 38.79 -0.87
CA CYS A 105 -5.18 38.52 -1.67
C CYS A 105 -6.26 39.58 -1.47
N TYR A 106 -6.54 39.98 -0.23
CA TYR A 106 -7.53 41.02 0.06
C TYR A 106 -7.16 42.37 -0.56
N ASN A 107 -5.88 42.77 -0.51
CA ASN A 107 -5.40 44.00 -1.15
C ASN A 107 -5.57 43.98 -2.68
N GLN A 108 -5.41 42.81 -3.33
CA GLN A 108 -5.64 42.69 -4.78
C GLN A 108 -7.11 42.85 -5.15
N ILE A 109 -8.01 42.23 -4.39
CA ILE A 109 -9.47 42.36 -4.59
C ILE A 109 -9.90 43.82 -4.37
N GLU A 110 -9.36 44.48 -3.35
CA GLU A 110 -9.61 45.90 -3.07
C GLU A 110 -9.19 46.78 -4.26
N ASN A 111 -8.00 46.56 -4.82
CA ASN A 111 -7.54 47.31 -6.01
C ASN A 111 -8.45 47.11 -7.23
N LYS A 112 -8.89 45.88 -7.51
CA LYS A 112 -9.83 45.61 -8.62
C LYS A 112 -11.19 46.24 -8.37
N SER A 113 -11.68 46.20 -7.13
CA SER A 113 -12.92 46.86 -6.73
C SER A 113 -12.86 48.36 -6.94
N ASN A 114 -11.75 49.00 -6.58
CA ASN A 114 -11.54 50.43 -6.82
C ASN A 114 -11.53 50.77 -8.31
N LYS A 115 -10.89 49.94 -9.14
CA LYS A 115 -10.88 50.12 -10.59
C LYS A 115 -12.28 50.01 -11.21
N LEU A 116 -13.05 49.00 -10.81
CA LEU A 116 -14.44 48.83 -11.26
C LEU A 116 -15.30 50.04 -10.86
N ASN A 117 -15.08 50.60 -9.67
CA ASN A 117 -15.77 51.81 -9.22
C ASN A 117 -15.45 53.02 -10.10
N THR A 118 -14.19 53.20 -10.51
CA THR A 118 -13.82 54.25 -11.47
C THR A 118 -14.49 54.05 -12.82
N GLU A 119 -14.48 52.83 -13.38
CA GLU A 119 -15.14 52.52 -14.65
C GLU A 119 -16.65 52.82 -14.60
N ILE A 120 -17.32 52.54 -13.47
CA ILE A 120 -18.74 52.88 -13.28
C ILE A 120 -18.98 54.40 -13.29
N ILE A 121 -18.08 55.19 -12.70
CA ILE A 121 -18.17 56.65 -12.67
C ILE A 121 -17.99 57.21 -14.07
N ASP A 122 -16.96 56.77 -14.81
CA ASP A 122 -16.67 57.25 -16.16
C ASP A 122 -17.83 56.99 -17.12
N ILE A 123 -18.39 55.77 -17.11
CA ILE A 123 -19.56 55.40 -17.93
C ILE A 123 -20.78 56.28 -17.62
N ARG A 124 -20.95 56.64 -16.35
CA ARG A 124 -22.06 57.50 -15.91
C ARG A 124 -21.88 58.94 -16.39
N ASP A 125 -20.66 59.45 -16.34
CA ASP A 125 -20.35 60.81 -16.74
C ASP A 125 -20.40 61.00 -18.27
N GLU A 126 -20.05 59.96 -19.03
CA GLU A 126 -20.12 59.94 -20.50
C GLU A 126 -21.52 59.66 -21.07
N ASN A 127 -22.49 59.25 -20.22
CA ASN A 127 -23.87 58.90 -20.60
C ASN A 127 -23.97 57.76 -21.64
N GLU A 128 -22.94 56.94 -21.81
CA GLU A 128 -22.86 55.84 -22.79
C GLU A 128 -23.37 54.49 -22.23
N PHE A 129 -24.53 54.49 -21.56
CA PHE A 129 -25.07 53.24 -20.99
C PHE A 129 -25.93 52.46 -21.99
N ASN A 130 -25.64 51.17 -22.14
CA ASN A 130 -26.47 50.22 -22.88
C ASN A 130 -26.53 48.86 -22.15
N GLU A 131 -27.45 48.00 -22.57
CA GLU A 131 -27.70 46.71 -21.91
C GLU A 131 -26.47 45.79 -21.88
N VAL A 132 -25.60 45.89 -22.88
CA VAL A 132 -24.36 45.09 -22.97
C VAL A 132 -23.35 45.55 -21.91
N LEU A 133 -23.18 46.86 -21.76
CA LEU A 133 -22.25 47.45 -20.78
C LEU A 133 -22.71 47.18 -19.34
N LEU A 134 -24.01 47.28 -19.08
CA LEU A 134 -24.60 46.91 -17.78
C LEU A 134 -24.40 45.43 -17.45
N LEU A 135 -24.51 44.55 -18.46
CA LEU A 135 -24.23 43.13 -18.28
C LEU A 135 -22.75 42.87 -17.97
N GLN A 136 -21.83 43.58 -18.64
CA GLN A 136 -20.39 43.46 -18.39
C GLN A 136 -20.00 43.91 -16.97
N LEU A 137 -20.52 45.05 -16.50
CA LEU A 137 -20.30 45.51 -15.12
C LEU A 137 -20.85 44.52 -14.09
N ARG A 138 -22.01 43.92 -14.36
CA ARG A 138 -22.59 42.89 -13.48
C ARG A 138 -21.76 41.61 -13.46
N ILE A 139 -21.20 41.20 -14.59
CA ILE A 139 -20.27 40.07 -14.66
C ILE A 139 -18.99 40.39 -13.88
N ALA A 140 -18.42 41.58 -14.04
CA ALA A 140 -17.22 42.00 -13.32
C ALA A 140 -17.43 42.04 -11.80
N LEU A 141 -18.57 42.58 -11.34
CA LEU A 141 -18.93 42.60 -9.93
C LEU A 141 -19.14 41.19 -9.36
N ASN A 142 -19.88 40.32 -10.07
CA ASN A 142 -20.07 38.93 -9.65
C ASN A 142 -18.73 38.18 -9.61
N THR A 143 -17.80 38.48 -10.52
CA THR A 143 -16.45 37.91 -10.51
C THR A 143 -15.69 38.33 -9.25
N LEU A 144 -15.79 39.59 -8.81
CA LEU A 144 -15.16 40.04 -7.55
C LEU A 144 -15.82 39.42 -6.31
N ILE A 145 -17.14 39.25 -6.32
CA ILE A 145 -17.88 38.56 -5.25
C ILE A 145 -17.43 37.10 -5.17
N ASP A 146 -17.27 36.43 -6.32
CA ASP A 146 -16.78 35.06 -6.40
C ASP A 146 -15.31 34.96 -5.95
N GLU A 147 -14.44 35.91 -6.34
CA GLU A 147 -13.04 35.99 -5.88
C GLU A 147 -12.95 36.21 -4.36
N LEU A 148 -13.82 37.06 -3.79
CA LEU A 148 -13.89 37.31 -2.34
C LEU A 148 -14.39 36.07 -1.59
N ALA A 149 -15.40 35.38 -2.12
CA ALA A 149 -15.92 34.13 -1.56
C ALA A 149 -14.92 32.96 -1.65
N GLN A 150 -13.93 33.05 -2.53
CA GLN A 150 -12.82 32.10 -2.68
C GLN A 150 -11.59 32.41 -1.82
N SER A 151 -11.67 33.40 -0.91
CA SER A 151 -10.60 33.74 0.04
C SER A 151 -10.11 32.52 0.83
N PRO A 152 -8.82 32.45 1.21
CA PRO A 152 -8.13 31.18 1.34
C PRO A 152 -8.68 30.30 2.47
N ASN A 153 -9.41 29.25 2.05
CA ASN A 153 -9.72 28.09 2.89
C ASN A 153 -8.41 27.33 3.16
N ILE A 154 -7.76 27.63 4.29
CA ILE A 154 -6.60 26.84 4.72
C ILE A 154 -7.06 25.68 5.58
N THR A 155 -6.68 24.49 5.12
CA THR A 155 -6.89 23.25 5.85
C THR A 155 -5.56 22.83 6.46
N VAL A 156 -5.53 22.60 7.77
CA VAL A 156 -4.33 22.13 8.47
C VAL A 156 -4.21 20.63 8.22
N HIS A 157 -3.12 20.21 7.58
CA HIS A 157 -2.82 18.81 7.35
C HIS A 157 -1.86 18.29 8.41
N GLN A 158 -2.20 17.14 9.00
CA GLN A 158 -1.34 16.38 9.92
C GLN A 158 -0.86 15.12 9.19
N ASP A 159 0.44 14.84 9.26
CA ASP A 159 1.02 13.65 8.64
C ASP A 159 0.50 12.37 9.33
N SER A 160 0.37 11.27 8.58
CA SER A 160 -0.27 10.02 9.06
C SER A 160 0.63 9.15 9.95
N SER A 161 1.76 9.71 10.39
CA SER A 161 2.73 9.07 11.29
C SER A 161 2.30 9.26 12.76
N PRO A 162 2.63 8.33 13.68
CA PRO A 162 2.39 8.53 15.12
C PRO A 162 3.14 9.75 15.70
N TYR A 163 4.07 10.34 14.96
CA TYR A 163 4.80 11.57 15.29
C TYR A 163 4.55 12.66 14.24
N ILE A 164 4.15 13.86 14.67
CA ILE A 164 3.93 15.02 13.78
C ILE A 164 5.29 15.52 13.31
N ASN A 165 5.72 15.12 12.12
CA ASN A 165 7.02 15.52 11.57
C ASN A 165 6.96 16.80 10.73
N LYS A 166 5.76 17.28 10.36
CA LYS A 166 5.61 18.49 9.56
C LYS A 166 4.21 19.09 9.68
N ILE A 167 4.14 20.40 9.88
CA ILE A 167 2.94 21.22 9.65
C ILE A 167 3.29 22.11 8.47
N PHE A 168 2.44 22.16 7.47
CA PHE A 168 2.62 23.05 6.32
C PHE A 168 1.27 23.58 5.88
N MET A 169 1.28 24.74 5.23
CA MET A 169 0.08 25.30 4.63
C MET A 169 0.35 25.74 3.21
N THR A 170 -0.70 25.78 2.42
CA THR A 170 -0.69 26.12 1.01
C THR A 170 -1.47 27.42 0.80
N ALA A 171 -0.83 28.37 0.14
CA ALA A 171 -1.37 29.68 -0.22
C ALA A 171 -1.47 29.77 -1.75
N PRO A 172 -2.56 30.33 -2.34
CA PRO A 172 -2.76 30.30 -3.78
C PRO A 172 -2.27 31.60 -4.44
N SER A 173 -1.10 31.55 -5.09
CA SER A 173 -0.66 32.29 -6.29
C SER A 173 0.83 32.68 -6.20
N GLY A 174 1.57 32.34 -7.25
CA GLY A 174 3.02 32.46 -7.30
C GLY A 174 3.52 33.88 -7.58
N SER A 175 4.43 34.34 -6.72
CA SER A 175 5.58 35.17 -7.09
C SER A 175 6.73 34.83 -6.13
N GLU A 176 7.89 34.43 -6.68
CA GLU A 176 9.10 34.06 -5.92
C GLU A 176 9.86 35.32 -5.46
N LEU A 177 10.31 35.32 -4.20
CA LEU A 177 11.55 36.00 -3.80
C LEU A 177 12.44 34.96 -3.12
N SER A 178 13.58 34.72 -3.74
CA SER A 178 14.46 33.58 -3.54
C SER A 178 15.59 33.87 -2.56
N LEU A 179 15.99 32.84 -1.79
CA LEU A 179 17.39 32.53 -1.49
C LEU A 179 17.47 31.10 -0.94
N GLY A 180 18.12 30.21 -1.69
CA GLY A 180 18.58 28.91 -1.18
C GLY A 180 17.88 27.66 -1.73
N THR A 181 18.33 27.24 -2.92
CA THR A 181 18.48 25.84 -3.37
C THR A 181 17.23 24.95 -3.52
N GLN A 182 16.84 24.84 -4.80
CA GLN A 182 16.19 23.71 -5.48
C GLN A 182 14.77 23.31 -5.05
N ARG A 183 13.83 24.11 -5.57
CA ARG A 183 12.60 23.73 -6.29
C ARG A 183 12.03 22.33 -6.00
N ARG A 184 10.89 22.31 -5.32
CA ARG A 184 9.68 21.58 -5.75
C ARG A 184 8.45 22.29 -5.20
N VAL A 185 7.76 22.98 -6.10
CA VAL A 185 6.44 23.57 -5.89
C VAL A 185 5.43 22.44 -6.05
N SER A 186 4.63 22.18 -5.02
CA SER A 186 3.37 21.44 -5.14
C SER A 186 2.30 22.24 -4.40
N THR A 187 1.46 22.86 -5.21
CA THR A 187 0.18 23.49 -4.88
C THR A 187 -0.79 22.46 -4.32
N SER A 188 -1.64 22.83 -3.36
CA SER A 188 -2.99 22.25 -3.24
C SER A 188 -3.92 23.23 -2.49
N GLY A 189 -4.67 24.11 -3.18
CA GLY A 189 -6.11 23.88 -3.41
C GLY A 189 -6.44 22.44 -3.75
N SER A 190 -7.58 21.90 -3.30
CA SER A 190 -7.97 20.51 -3.55
C SER A 190 -7.71 20.13 -5.01
N LEU A 191 -6.55 19.50 -5.25
CA LEU A 191 -6.09 19.16 -6.58
C LEU A 191 -6.96 18.01 -7.01
N TYR A 192 -7.98 18.29 -7.82
CA TYR A 192 -8.71 17.22 -8.48
C TYR A 192 -7.78 16.66 -9.54
N THR A 193 -7.04 15.61 -9.16
CA THR A 193 -6.29 14.78 -10.09
C THR A 193 -7.29 14.17 -11.06
N LYS A 194 -7.29 14.68 -12.29
CA LYS A 194 -8.20 14.25 -13.36
C LYS A 194 -7.36 13.66 -14.47
N TYR A 195 -7.86 12.61 -15.10
CA TYR A 195 -7.25 12.09 -16.30
C TYR A 195 -7.78 12.85 -17.52
N ILE A 196 -6.88 13.25 -18.41
CA ILE A 196 -7.24 13.68 -19.76
C ILE A 196 -7.98 12.52 -20.41
N GLN A 197 -9.21 12.76 -20.87
CA GLN A 197 -10.11 11.68 -21.29
C GLN A 197 -9.75 11.08 -22.65
N ASN A 198 -8.97 11.78 -23.47
CA ASN A 198 -8.46 11.23 -24.72
C ASN A 198 -7.15 10.50 -24.43
N GLY A 199 -7.17 9.17 -24.56
CA GLY A 199 -5.98 8.35 -24.41
C GLY A 199 -4.99 8.54 -25.56
N ILE A 200 -3.72 8.28 -25.28
CA ILE A 200 -2.64 8.27 -26.26
C ILE A 200 -2.34 6.80 -26.58
N PRO A 201 -2.45 6.35 -27.85
CA PRO A 201 -2.07 4.99 -28.23
C PRO A 201 -0.58 4.75 -27.97
N ILE A 202 -0.26 3.70 -27.22
CA ILE A 202 1.12 3.30 -26.92
C ILE A 202 1.49 2.00 -27.65
N ALA A 203 0.53 1.09 -27.84
CA ALA A 203 0.73 -0.15 -28.56
C ALA A 203 -0.57 -0.61 -29.23
N GLY A 204 -0.46 -1.34 -30.34
CA GLY A 204 -1.61 -1.78 -31.13
C GLY A 204 -2.39 -0.63 -31.77
N GLY A 205 -3.71 -0.80 -31.90
CA GLY A 205 -4.59 0.22 -32.51
C GLY A 205 -4.50 0.31 -34.05
N ASN A 206 -3.75 -0.60 -34.69
CA ASN A 206 -3.63 -0.72 -36.14
C ASN A 206 -4.46 -1.91 -36.69
N GLY A 207 -5.60 -2.17 -36.06
CA GLY A 207 -6.41 -3.36 -36.27
C GLY A 207 -5.86 -4.62 -35.58
N GLN A 208 -6.71 -5.64 -35.51
CA GLN A 208 -6.34 -6.97 -35.02
C GLN A 208 -5.36 -7.65 -35.99
N GLY A 209 -4.30 -8.26 -35.49
CA GLY A 209 -3.42 -9.08 -36.33
C GLY A 209 -2.07 -9.41 -35.71
N GLU A 210 -1.22 -10.08 -36.49
CA GLU A 210 0.07 -10.63 -36.07
C GLU A 210 1.25 -9.72 -36.40
N ARG A 211 1.04 -8.58 -37.10
CA ARG A 211 2.14 -7.64 -37.37
C ARG A 211 2.68 -7.08 -36.05
N ILE A 212 3.94 -6.65 -36.05
CA ILE A 212 4.64 -6.15 -34.85
C ILE A 212 4.07 -4.83 -34.30
N ASN A 213 3.19 -4.15 -35.05
CA ASN A 213 2.43 -2.98 -34.61
C ASN A 213 0.94 -3.28 -34.38
N GLN A 214 0.55 -4.56 -34.41
CA GLN A 214 -0.81 -5.05 -34.17
C GLN A 214 -0.83 -5.94 -32.93
N LEU A 215 -1.98 -6.01 -32.28
CA LEU A 215 -2.27 -6.88 -31.15
C LEU A 215 -3.53 -7.68 -31.46
N ALA A 216 -3.74 -8.79 -30.76
CA ALA A 216 -4.96 -9.57 -30.81
C ALA A 216 -5.34 -10.01 -29.39
N ARG A 217 -6.37 -9.34 -28.85
CA ARG A 217 -6.88 -9.50 -27.48
C ARG A 217 -5.74 -9.52 -26.44
N PRO A 218 -4.99 -8.41 -26.31
CA PRO A 218 -3.98 -8.30 -25.27
C PRO A 218 -4.64 -8.35 -23.88
N GLU A 219 -4.02 -8.97 -22.89
CA GLU A 219 -4.61 -9.09 -21.55
C GLU A 219 -3.72 -8.39 -20.50
N GLY A 220 -2.51 -8.90 -20.29
CA GLY A 220 -1.58 -8.39 -19.28
C GLY A 220 -0.67 -7.27 -19.79
N ILE A 221 -0.33 -6.36 -18.88
CA ILE A 221 0.60 -5.26 -19.11
C ILE A 221 1.56 -5.12 -17.94
N PHE A 222 2.82 -4.82 -18.23
CA PHE A 222 3.82 -4.37 -17.26
C PHE A 222 4.55 -3.15 -17.82
N VAL A 223 4.75 -2.14 -16.97
CA VAL A 223 5.47 -0.91 -17.33
C VAL A 223 6.67 -0.81 -16.40
N ASP A 224 7.87 -0.73 -16.97
CA ASP A 224 9.10 -0.57 -16.18
C ASP A 224 9.43 0.90 -15.89
N ASP A 225 10.51 1.13 -15.15
CA ASP A 225 10.94 2.47 -14.74
C ASP A 225 11.37 3.36 -15.92
N ASP A 226 11.75 2.75 -17.05
CA ASP A 226 12.13 3.45 -18.29
C ASP A 226 10.91 3.70 -19.20
N LEU A 227 9.69 3.46 -18.69
CA LEU A 227 8.42 3.55 -19.42
C LEU A 227 8.35 2.58 -20.61
N THR A 228 9.13 1.51 -20.61
CA THR A 228 8.99 0.40 -21.56
C THR A 228 7.78 -0.43 -21.16
N VAL A 229 6.93 -0.73 -22.13
CA VAL A 229 5.67 -1.44 -21.93
C VAL A 229 5.80 -2.86 -22.47
N TYR A 230 5.57 -3.85 -21.63
CA TYR A 230 5.50 -5.26 -21.98
C TYR A 230 4.05 -5.69 -22.01
N ILE A 231 3.63 -6.37 -23.07
CA ILE A 231 2.23 -6.74 -23.31
C ILE A 231 2.15 -8.23 -23.62
N ALA A 232 1.24 -8.91 -22.92
CA ALA A 232 0.83 -10.26 -23.26
C ALA A 232 -0.20 -10.21 -24.38
N ASP A 233 0.24 -10.53 -25.60
CA ASP A 233 -0.58 -10.56 -26.81
C ASP A 233 -1.20 -11.96 -26.97
N SER A 234 -2.27 -12.19 -26.20
CA SER A 234 -2.76 -13.52 -25.84
C SER A 234 -3.11 -14.39 -27.05
N ILE A 235 -3.85 -13.87 -28.04
CA ILE A 235 -4.25 -14.67 -29.21
C ILE A 235 -3.04 -14.98 -30.10
N ASN A 236 -2.09 -14.05 -30.20
CA ASN A 236 -0.89 -14.22 -31.01
C ASN A 236 0.21 -15.01 -30.30
N ASN A 237 -0.01 -15.46 -29.06
CA ASN A 237 0.89 -16.35 -28.30
C ASN A 237 2.33 -15.78 -28.16
N ARG A 238 2.42 -14.49 -27.84
CA ARG A 238 3.70 -13.78 -27.75
C ARG A 238 3.67 -12.69 -26.68
N ILE A 239 4.85 -12.32 -26.22
CA ILE A 239 5.07 -11.11 -25.44
C ILE A 239 5.82 -10.11 -26.31
N LEU A 240 5.29 -8.90 -26.39
CA LEU A 240 5.91 -7.79 -27.10
C LEU A 240 6.34 -6.72 -26.10
N LYS A 241 7.46 -6.04 -26.38
CA LYS A 241 7.84 -4.80 -25.71
C LYS A 241 7.74 -3.61 -26.65
N TRP A 242 7.39 -2.45 -26.11
CA TRP A 242 7.45 -1.16 -26.78
C TRP A 242 8.21 -0.18 -25.91
N LYS A 243 9.25 0.45 -26.44
CA LYS A 243 9.89 1.57 -25.75
C LYS A 243 9.11 2.85 -25.99
N HIS A 244 9.32 3.82 -25.11
CA HIS A 244 8.66 5.11 -25.21
C HIS A 244 8.89 5.77 -26.57
N GLY A 245 7.80 6.09 -27.28
CA GLY A 245 7.83 6.75 -28.59
C GLY A 245 7.96 5.81 -29.80
N GLU A 246 8.18 4.51 -29.60
CA GLU A 246 8.24 3.54 -30.70
C GLU A 246 6.83 3.23 -31.24
N LYS A 247 6.71 3.12 -32.56
CA LYS A 247 5.44 2.75 -33.24
C LYS A 247 5.26 1.24 -33.40
N ASN A 248 6.33 0.49 -33.19
CA ASN A 248 6.52 -0.89 -33.56
C ASN A 248 7.03 -1.65 -32.33
N GLY A 249 6.44 -2.81 -32.05
CA GLY A 249 6.87 -3.64 -30.94
C GLY A 249 8.02 -4.56 -31.33
N GLU A 250 8.70 -5.08 -30.32
CA GLU A 250 9.71 -6.12 -30.45
C GLU A 250 9.24 -7.37 -29.72
N ILE A 251 9.27 -8.54 -30.37
CA ILE A 251 8.94 -9.82 -29.72
C ILE A 251 10.08 -10.18 -28.79
N VAL A 252 9.76 -10.32 -27.50
CA VAL A 252 10.75 -10.64 -26.44
C VAL A 252 10.61 -12.05 -25.89
N ALA A 253 9.44 -12.67 -26.08
CA ALA A 253 9.20 -14.05 -25.74
C ALA A 253 8.06 -14.63 -26.59
N GLY A 254 8.12 -15.93 -26.89
CA GLY A 254 7.12 -16.61 -27.72
C GLY A 254 7.18 -16.19 -29.19
N GLY A 255 6.01 -16.14 -29.85
CA GLY A 255 5.93 -15.80 -31.28
C GLY A 255 6.29 -16.94 -32.24
N ASN A 256 6.60 -18.13 -31.71
CA ASN A 256 6.91 -19.34 -32.49
C ASN A 256 5.66 -20.22 -32.76
N GLY A 257 4.49 -19.57 -32.88
CA GLY A 257 3.19 -20.22 -32.98
C GLY A 257 2.67 -20.79 -31.66
N LYS A 258 1.37 -21.14 -31.65
CA LYS A 258 0.73 -21.79 -30.51
C LYS A 258 1.32 -23.18 -30.26
N GLY A 259 1.64 -23.48 -29.00
CA GLY A 259 2.13 -24.79 -28.60
C GLY A 259 2.61 -24.84 -27.16
N ASN A 260 3.21 -25.97 -26.77
CA ASN A 260 3.62 -26.24 -25.38
C ASN A 260 5.13 -26.41 -25.20
N ARG A 261 5.93 -26.21 -26.25
CA ARG A 261 7.39 -26.15 -26.12
C ARG A 261 7.82 -24.95 -25.27
N THR A 262 9.06 -24.94 -24.81
CA THR A 262 9.60 -23.86 -23.96
C THR A 262 9.79 -22.53 -24.70
N ASP A 263 9.73 -22.54 -26.02
CA ASP A 263 9.77 -21.36 -26.92
C ASP A 263 8.38 -20.94 -27.45
N GLN A 264 7.31 -21.63 -27.03
CA GLN A 264 5.93 -21.42 -27.48
C GLN A 264 4.99 -21.14 -26.31
N PHE A 265 3.90 -20.43 -26.58
CA PHE A 265 2.83 -20.18 -25.61
C PHE A 265 1.47 -20.65 -26.15
N ASP A 266 0.51 -20.82 -25.25
CA ASP A 266 -0.91 -20.97 -25.57
C ASP A 266 -1.72 -20.00 -24.70
N GLY A 267 -2.01 -18.81 -25.22
CA GLY A 267 -2.76 -17.78 -24.51
C GLY A 267 -2.03 -17.22 -23.29
N PRO A 268 -0.87 -16.56 -23.44
CA PRO A 268 -0.23 -15.91 -22.32
C PRO A 268 -1.09 -14.74 -21.80
N THR A 269 -1.30 -14.66 -20.49
CA THR A 269 -2.26 -13.68 -19.91
C THR A 269 -1.60 -12.55 -19.14
N CYS A 270 -0.41 -12.78 -18.59
CA CYS A 270 0.26 -11.84 -17.70
C CYS A 270 1.78 -11.94 -17.89
N VAL A 271 2.45 -10.80 -17.79
CA VAL A 271 3.90 -10.69 -17.82
C VAL A 271 4.32 -9.70 -16.74
N ILE A 272 5.38 -10.02 -16.01
CA ILE A 272 6.07 -9.11 -15.08
C ILE A 272 7.58 -9.24 -15.27
N LEU A 273 8.35 -8.25 -14.84
CA LEU A 273 9.82 -8.30 -14.87
C LEU A 273 10.38 -8.63 -13.48
N ASP A 274 11.15 -9.71 -13.40
CA ASP A 274 12.03 -9.96 -12.27
C ASP A 274 13.36 -9.22 -12.46
N LYS A 275 13.48 -8.08 -11.77
CA LYS A 275 14.68 -7.22 -11.83
C LYS A 275 15.92 -7.90 -11.24
N ASN A 276 15.76 -8.85 -10.31
CA ASN A 276 16.90 -9.52 -9.66
C ASN A 276 17.57 -10.50 -10.62
N THR A 277 16.77 -11.22 -11.42
CA THR A 277 17.27 -12.20 -12.39
C THR A 277 17.29 -11.67 -13.83
N ASN A 278 16.87 -10.43 -14.05
CA ASN A 278 16.68 -9.81 -15.37
C ASN A 278 15.91 -10.75 -16.33
N SER A 279 14.78 -11.26 -15.85
CA SER A 279 13.97 -12.25 -16.58
C SER A 279 12.48 -11.86 -16.54
N LEU A 280 11.77 -12.10 -17.63
CA LEU A 280 10.32 -11.99 -17.66
C LEU A 280 9.69 -13.20 -16.98
N ILE A 281 8.66 -12.97 -16.16
CA ILE A 281 7.83 -14.03 -15.60
C ILE A 281 6.49 -14.05 -16.36
N ILE A 282 6.37 -15.15 -17.09
CA ILE A 282 5.40 -15.64 -18.06
C ILE A 282 4.15 -16.34 -17.52
N SER A 283 2.95 -15.77 -17.49
CA SER A 283 1.74 -16.59 -17.28
C SER A 283 1.29 -17.21 -18.60
N ASP A 284 1.42 -18.53 -18.77
CA ASP A 284 1.02 -19.28 -19.96
C ASP A 284 -0.22 -20.13 -19.66
N LEU A 285 -1.39 -19.48 -19.66
CA LEU A 285 -2.65 -19.98 -19.10
C LEU A 285 -3.09 -21.30 -19.77
N GLY A 286 -3.04 -21.37 -21.11
CA GLY A 286 -3.49 -22.54 -21.86
C GLY A 286 -2.65 -23.78 -21.58
N ASN A 287 -1.35 -23.59 -21.39
CA ASN A 287 -0.42 -24.67 -21.01
C ASN A 287 -0.39 -24.94 -19.49
N ARG A 288 -1.15 -24.18 -18.69
CA ARG A 288 -1.23 -24.30 -17.22
C ARG A 288 0.13 -24.23 -16.52
N ARG A 289 0.95 -23.24 -16.89
CA ARG A 289 2.31 -23.10 -16.38
C ARG A 289 2.73 -21.64 -16.25
N ILE A 290 3.78 -21.43 -15.47
CA ILE A 290 4.50 -20.17 -15.40
C ILE A 290 5.91 -20.37 -15.93
N ILE A 291 6.34 -19.49 -16.83
CA ILE A 291 7.63 -19.53 -17.51
C ILE A 291 8.51 -18.39 -16.98
N ARG A 292 9.78 -18.67 -16.68
CA ARG A 292 10.81 -17.64 -16.55
C ARG A 292 11.56 -17.53 -17.88
N TRP A 293 11.61 -16.33 -18.45
CA TRP A 293 12.27 -16.07 -19.73
C TRP A 293 13.40 -15.05 -19.56
N PRO A 294 14.68 -15.45 -19.64
CA PRO A 294 15.79 -14.52 -19.53
C PRO A 294 15.77 -13.45 -20.62
N CYS A 295 15.97 -12.18 -20.26
CA CYS A 295 15.92 -11.06 -21.22
C CYS A 295 17.12 -11.00 -22.17
N GLN A 296 18.19 -11.75 -21.90
CA GLN A 296 19.41 -11.78 -22.71
C GLN A 296 19.81 -13.20 -23.08
N ASN A 297 20.32 -13.38 -24.32
CA ASN A 297 20.89 -14.62 -24.83
C ASN A 297 19.98 -15.86 -24.68
N SER A 298 18.66 -15.67 -24.75
CA SER A 298 17.70 -16.77 -24.63
C SER A 298 16.75 -16.86 -25.82
N SER A 299 16.56 -18.07 -26.31
CA SER A 299 15.56 -18.43 -27.33
C SER A 299 14.36 -19.19 -26.74
N SER A 300 14.36 -19.50 -25.44
CA SER A 300 13.31 -20.29 -24.78
C SER A 300 13.26 -20.02 -23.27
N GLY A 301 12.10 -20.23 -22.64
CA GLY A 301 11.95 -20.09 -21.20
C GLY A 301 12.12 -21.38 -20.40
N GLU A 302 12.19 -21.24 -19.08
CA GLU A 302 12.19 -22.32 -18.09
C GLU A 302 10.83 -22.41 -17.40
N VAL A 303 10.26 -23.60 -17.25
CA VAL A 303 9.02 -23.79 -16.48
C VAL A 303 9.35 -23.74 -14.99
N ILE A 304 8.86 -22.71 -14.30
CA ILE A 304 9.10 -22.53 -12.85
C ILE A 304 7.93 -23.02 -11.98
N ILE A 305 6.71 -23.03 -12.51
CA ILE A 305 5.51 -23.55 -11.82
C ILE A 305 4.62 -24.25 -12.86
N SER A 306 4.09 -25.43 -12.51
CA SER A 306 3.23 -26.26 -13.37
C SER A 306 1.87 -26.58 -12.73
N ASP A 307 0.90 -27.01 -13.54
CA ASP A 307 -0.49 -27.31 -13.15
C ASP A 307 -1.20 -26.17 -12.42
N ILE A 308 -1.02 -24.95 -12.96
CA ILE A 308 -1.64 -23.73 -12.47
C ILE A 308 -2.35 -23.02 -13.61
N LYS A 309 -3.64 -22.70 -13.45
CA LYS A 309 -4.34 -21.80 -14.38
C LYS A 309 -4.11 -20.36 -13.93
N CYS A 310 -2.87 -19.91 -14.10
CA CYS A 310 -2.45 -18.58 -13.71
C CYS A 310 -3.15 -17.52 -14.59
N CYS A 311 -3.91 -16.63 -13.97
CA CYS A 311 -4.51 -15.48 -14.65
C CYS A 311 -3.69 -14.21 -14.45
N SER A 312 -3.03 -14.05 -13.29
CA SER A 312 -2.24 -12.87 -12.94
C SER A 312 -1.09 -13.20 -12.01
N LEU A 313 0.00 -12.44 -12.19
CA LEU A 313 1.25 -12.53 -11.47
C LEU A 313 1.56 -11.18 -10.81
N ALA A 314 2.17 -11.23 -9.64
CA ALA A 314 2.77 -10.06 -9.00
C ALA A 314 4.02 -10.49 -8.24
N MET A 315 4.98 -9.59 -8.08
CA MET A 315 6.20 -9.87 -7.33
C MET A 315 6.46 -8.75 -6.34
N ASP A 316 6.78 -9.11 -5.10
CA ASP A 316 7.13 -8.13 -4.07
C ASP A 316 8.62 -7.74 -4.14
N ASN A 317 9.01 -6.74 -3.35
CA ASN A 317 10.39 -6.24 -3.32
C ASN A 317 11.41 -7.27 -2.79
N ASN A 318 10.97 -8.38 -2.18
CA ASN A 318 11.84 -9.47 -1.73
C ASN A 318 11.97 -10.56 -2.80
N GLY A 319 11.32 -10.42 -3.96
CA GLY A 319 11.31 -11.42 -5.02
C GLY A 319 10.36 -12.58 -4.77
N ASN A 320 9.39 -12.45 -3.85
CA ASN A 320 8.34 -13.47 -3.70
C ASN A 320 7.32 -13.33 -4.82
N LEU A 321 7.02 -14.45 -5.48
CA LEU A 321 6.06 -14.51 -6.58
C LEU A 321 4.66 -14.83 -6.05
N TYR A 322 3.71 -13.97 -6.36
CA TYR A 322 2.30 -14.15 -6.09
C TYR A 322 1.59 -14.58 -7.38
N VAL A 323 0.73 -15.59 -7.27
CA VAL A 323 0.04 -16.19 -8.41
C VAL A 323 -1.42 -16.37 -8.07
N ALA A 324 -2.29 -15.82 -8.91
CA ALA A 324 -3.72 -16.09 -8.86
C ALA A 324 -4.06 -17.31 -9.73
N ASP A 325 -4.63 -18.36 -9.12
CA ASP A 325 -5.15 -19.53 -9.85
C ASP A 325 -6.66 -19.40 -10.03
N TRP A 326 -7.06 -19.15 -11.27
CA TRP A 326 -8.46 -18.98 -11.64
C TRP A 326 -9.30 -20.23 -11.33
N ARG A 327 -8.73 -21.43 -11.52
CA ARG A 327 -9.42 -22.72 -11.35
C ARG A 327 -9.56 -23.11 -9.89
N LYS A 328 -8.55 -22.79 -9.08
CA LYS A 328 -8.53 -23.14 -7.65
C LYS A 328 -9.15 -22.07 -6.77
N HIS A 329 -9.50 -20.91 -7.32
CA HIS A 329 -10.10 -19.78 -6.61
C HIS A 329 -9.25 -19.34 -5.41
N GLU A 330 -7.95 -19.23 -5.65
CA GLU A 330 -6.96 -18.91 -4.62
C GLU A 330 -5.83 -18.05 -5.18
N VAL A 331 -5.17 -17.33 -4.29
CA VAL A 331 -3.89 -16.68 -4.57
C VAL A 331 -2.84 -17.32 -3.67
N LYS A 332 -1.73 -17.73 -4.26
CA LYS A 332 -0.59 -18.34 -3.58
C LYS A 332 0.67 -17.49 -3.73
N ARG A 333 1.53 -17.53 -2.72
CA ARG A 333 2.86 -16.91 -2.70
C ARG A 333 3.94 -17.99 -2.66
N TRP A 334 4.91 -17.89 -3.55
CA TRP A 334 6.17 -18.65 -3.54
C TRP A 334 7.31 -17.75 -3.15
N LYS A 335 8.10 -18.18 -2.17
CA LYS A 335 9.41 -17.58 -1.93
C LYS A 335 10.45 -18.22 -2.85
N ILE A 336 11.56 -17.53 -3.04
CA ILE A 336 12.68 -18.06 -3.83
C ILE A 336 13.14 -19.39 -3.20
N GLY A 337 13.08 -20.47 -4.00
CA GLY A 337 13.47 -21.82 -3.59
C GLY A 337 12.34 -22.69 -3.02
N ASP A 338 11.14 -22.13 -2.83
CA ASP A 338 9.98 -22.92 -2.38
C ASP A 338 9.55 -23.93 -3.46
N LYS A 339 9.24 -25.16 -3.05
CA LYS A 339 8.64 -26.18 -3.93
C LYS A 339 7.13 -26.00 -4.10
N ASP A 340 6.47 -25.47 -3.07
CA ASP A 340 5.03 -25.30 -3.00
C ASP A 340 4.67 -23.88 -2.52
N GLY A 341 3.56 -23.35 -3.03
CA GLY A 341 3.08 -22.01 -2.68
C GLY A 341 2.22 -22.00 -1.42
N VAL A 342 2.33 -20.93 -0.63
CA VAL A 342 1.49 -20.68 0.54
C VAL A 342 0.25 -19.89 0.12
N ILE A 343 -0.95 -20.35 0.50
CA ILE A 343 -2.20 -19.61 0.25
C ILE A 343 -2.19 -18.31 1.05
N VAL A 344 -2.43 -17.19 0.36
CA VAL A 344 -2.46 -15.84 0.94
C VAL A 344 -3.80 -15.13 0.73
N ALA A 345 -4.66 -15.61 -0.18
CA ALA A 345 -6.05 -15.18 -0.32
C ALA A 345 -6.90 -16.32 -0.91
N GLY A 346 -8.17 -16.40 -0.50
CA GLY A 346 -9.07 -17.48 -0.91
C GLY A 346 -8.67 -18.85 -0.35
N GLY A 347 -8.76 -19.90 -1.18
CA GLY A 347 -8.38 -21.27 -0.79
C GLY A 347 -9.43 -22.03 0.04
N ASN A 348 -10.59 -21.42 0.32
CA ASN A 348 -11.70 -22.03 1.05
C ASN A 348 -12.85 -22.47 0.11
N GLY A 349 -12.50 -22.86 -1.12
CA GLY A 349 -13.46 -23.21 -2.17
C GLY A 349 -14.11 -22.00 -2.86
N LEU A 350 -14.91 -22.29 -3.89
CA LEU A 350 -15.71 -21.32 -4.61
C LEU A 350 -16.79 -20.73 -3.69
N GLY A 351 -16.90 -19.41 -3.63
CA GLY A 351 -17.99 -18.73 -2.93
C GLY A 351 -17.80 -17.23 -2.86
N ASN A 352 -18.69 -16.56 -2.12
CA ASN A 352 -18.73 -15.10 -1.97
C ASN A 352 -18.51 -14.63 -0.52
N ASN A 353 -18.17 -15.53 0.40
CA ASN A 353 -17.72 -15.14 1.74
C ASN A 353 -16.39 -14.37 1.66
N LEU A 354 -16.03 -13.65 2.73
CA LEU A 354 -14.80 -12.82 2.76
C LEU A 354 -13.51 -13.65 2.83
N ASN A 355 -13.60 -14.95 3.08
CA ASN A 355 -12.49 -15.89 3.01
C ASN A 355 -12.51 -16.76 1.72
N GLN A 356 -13.43 -16.48 0.79
CA GLN A 356 -13.61 -17.21 -0.47
C GLN A 356 -13.41 -16.27 -1.67
N LEU A 357 -13.09 -16.87 -2.81
CA LEU A 357 -13.01 -16.20 -4.11
C LEU A 357 -13.86 -16.97 -5.12
N HIS A 358 -14.24 -16.30 -6.20
CA HIS A 358 -14.90 -16.89 -7.35
C HIS A 358 -14.20 -16.40 -8.62
N CYS A 359 -13.40 -17.31 -9.21
CA CYS A 359 -12.70 -17.08 -10.46
C CYS A 359 -11.79 -15.82 -10.46
N PRO A 360 -10.88 -15.64 -9.47
CA PRO A 360 -10.07 -14.43 -9.38
C PRO A 360 -9.32 -14.19 -10.69
N ASN A 361 -9.21 -12.92 -11.12
CA ASN A 361 -8.62 -12.59 -12.42
C ASN A 361 -7.28 -11.86 -12.31
N HIS A 362 -7.22 -10.79 -11.52
CA HIS A 362 -6.01 -9.98 -11.36
C HIS A 362 -5.66 -9.76 -9.90
N ILE A 363 -4.37 -9.63 -9.61
CA ILE A 363 -3.86 -9.32 -8.27
C ILE A 363 -2.99 -8.08 -8.28
N PHE A 364 -2.90 -7.42 -7.12
CA PHE A 364 -1.93 -6.37 -6.84
C PHE A 364 -1.40 -6.56 -5.41
N ILE A 365 -0.10 -6.36 -5.21
CA ILE A 365 0.55 -6.48 -3.90
C ILE A 365 1.11 -5.11 -3.51
N ASP A 366 0.70 -4.60 -2.35
CA ASP A 366 1.23 -3.34 -1.83
C ASP A 366 2.54 -3.56 -1.03
N ASN A 367 3.15 -2.44 -0.60
CA ASN A 367 4.38 -2.47 0.19
C ASN A 367 4.21 -3.08 1.59
N ASP A 368 2.98 -3.19 2.08
CA ASP A 368 2.63 -3.84 3.35
C ASP A 368 2.33 -5.35 3.17
N TYR A 369 2.56 -5.87 1.95
CA TYR A 369 2.26 -7.24 1.52
C TYR A 369 0.77 -7.60 1.57
N SER A 370 -0.11 -6.61 1.53
CA SER A 370 -1.53 -6.84 1.34
C SER A 370 -1.80 -7.32 -0.08
N VAL A 371 -2.70 -8.29 -0.22
CA VAL A 371 -3.11 -8.86 -1.50
C VAL A 371 -4.45 -8.28 -1.88
N TYR A 372 -4.48 -7.48 -2.94
CA TYR A 372 -5.72 -7.05 -3.59
C TYR A 372 -6.05 -8.06 -4.68
N VAL A 373 -7.29 -8.52 -4.72
CA VAL A 373 -7.76 -9.51 -5.69
C VAL A 373 -8.99 -8.99 -6.38
N SER A 374 -8.97 -8.98 -7.71
CA SER A 374 -10.17 -8.83 -8.50
C SER A 374 -10.94 -10.15 -8.48
N ASP A 375 -11.98 -10.19 -7.65
CA ASP A 375 -12.86 -11.33 -7.44
C ASP A 375 -13.95 -11.32 -8.52
N TYR A 376 -13.49 -11.60 -9.76
CA TYR A 376 -14.17 -11.38 -11.02
C TYR A 376 -15.64 -11.79 -11.04
N ALA A 377 -15.95 -13.04 -10.67
CA ALA A 377 -17.31 -13.57 -10.75
C ALA A 377 -18.18 -13.19 -9.54
N ASN A 378 -17.59 -12.57 -8.51
CA ASN A 378 -18.32 -11.94 -7.41
C ASN A 378 -18.49 -10.43 -7.61
N HIS A 379 -17.99 -9.87 -8.72
CA HIS A 379 -18.15 -8.46 -9.09
C HIS A 379 -17.63 -7.48 -8.03
N ARG A 380 -16.50 -7.81 -7.40
CA ARG A 380 -15.91 -7.02 -6.31
C ARG A 380 -14.38 -7.08 -6.33
N VAL A 381 -13.75 -6.16 -5.64
CA VAL A 381 -12.32 -6.25 -5.30
C VAL A 381 -12.20 -6.43 -3.80
N VAL A 382 -11.39 -7.41 -3.39
CA VAL A 382 -11.20 -7.75 -1.98
C VAL A 382 -9.71 -7.63 -1.64
N GLN A 383 -9.40 -6.98 -0.52
CA GLN A 383 -8.05 -6.85 0.03
C GLN A 383 -7.88 -7.78 1.22
N TRP A 384 -6.84 -8.61 1.22
CA TRP A 384 -6.35 -9.32 2.39
C TRP A 384 -5.12 -8.60 2.92
N ALA A 385 -5.17 -8.16 4.17
CA ALA A 385 -3.95 -7.76 4.87
C ALA A 385 -3.03 -8.98 5.02
N LYS A 386 -1.73 -8.75 5.19
CA LYS A 386 -0.75 -9.82 5.39
C LYS A 386 -1.20 -10.76 6.51
N ASP A 387 -1.19 -12.06 6.22
CA ASP A 387 -1.56 -13.16 7.13
C ASP A 387 -3.03 -13.16 7.62
N ALA A 388 -3.90 -12.31 7.05
CA ALA A 388 -5.32 -12.27 7.36
C ALA A 388 -6.05 -13.56 6.89
N LYS A 389 -7.07 -13.97 7.65
CA LYS A 389 -7.91 -15.15 7.33
C LYS A 389 -9.07 -14.84 6.39
N GLU A 390 -9.48 -13.59 6.35
CA GLU A 390 -10.52 -13.06 5.49
C GLU A 390 -10.12 -11.68 5.00
N GLY A 391 -10.70 -11.27 3.87
CA GLY A 391 -10.44 -9.98 3.26
C GLY A 391 -11.54 -8.97 3.57
N ILE A 392 -11.32 -7.74 3.12
CA ILE A 392 -12.30 -6.66 3.16
C ILE A 392 -12.63 -6.22 1.74
N ILE A 393 -13.91 -5.91 1.47
CA ILE A 393 -14.31 -5.39 0.16
C ILE A 393 -13.83 -3.94 0.07
N VAL A 394 -13.09 -3.63 -0.99
CA VAL A 394 -12.50 -2.29 -1.23
C VAL A 394 -12.97 -1.65 -2.54
N ALA A 395 -13.69 -2.39 -3.38
CA ALA A 395 -14.45 -1.86 -4.52
C ALA A 395 -15.60 -2.81 -4.90
N GLY A 396 -16.64 -2.29 -5.54
CA GLY A 396 -17.82 -3.10 -5.93
C GLY A 396 -18.67 -3.57 -4.75
N HIS A 397 -18.82 -2.73 -3.70
CA HIS A 397 -19.54 -3.03 -2.47
C HIS A 397 -20.98 -3.55 -2.64
N ARG A 398 -21.62 -3.26 -3.78
CA ARG A 398 -22.98 -3.70 -4.09
C ARG A 398 -23.06 -4.75 -5.21
N GLY A 399 -21.95 -5.46 -5.47
CA GLY A 399 -21.88 -6.55 -6.43
C GLY A 399 -22.12 -6.09 -7.87
N GLN A 400 -22.81 -6.93 -8.64
CA GLN A 400 -23.02 -6.73 -10.08
C GLN A 400 -23.87 -5.49 -10.38
N GLY A 401 -23.39 -4.64 -11.29
CA GLY A 401 -24.15 -3.51 -11.84
C GLY A 401 -23.23 -2.43 -12.39
N ASN A 402 -23.79 -1.25 -12.68
CA ASN A 402 -23.07 -0.12 -13.27
C ASN A 402 -23.14 1.18 -12.43
N SER A 403 -23.77 1.14 -11.26
CA SER A 403 -23.77 2.29 -10.35
C SER A 403 -22.38 2.54 -9.75
N PRO A 404 -22.12 3.70 -9.11
CA PRO A 404 -20.82 4.01 -8.53
C PRO A 404 -20.33 3.04 -7.45
N SER A 405 -21.20 2.26 -6.82
CA SER A 405 -20.83 1.27 -5.80
C SER A 405 -20.81 -0.17 -6.32
N GLN A 406 -21.01 -0.37 -7.63
CA GLN A 406 -21.09 -1.66 -8.30
C GLN A 406 -20.01 -1.80 -9.36
N LEU A 407 -19.67 -3.05 -9.65
CA LEU A 407 -18.79 -3.44 -10.74
C LEU A 407 -19.50 -4.52 -11.57
N CYS A 408 -19.04 -4.78 -12.78
CA CYS A 408 -19.46 -5.92 -13.57
C CYS A 408 -18.21 -6.59 -14.14
N HIS A 409 -17.84 -7.75 -13.56
CA HIS A 409 -16.70 -8.56 -13.99
C HIS A 409 -15.40 -7.74 -13.99
N PRO A 410 -14.93 -7.28 -12.81
CA PRO A 410 -13.69 -6.53 -12.73
C PRO A 410 -12.51 -7.41 -13.16
N TYR A 411 -11.68 -6.91 -14.06
CA TYR A 411 -10.48 -7.61 -14.55
C TYR A 411 -9.25 -7.12 -13.80
N GLY A 412 -8.54 -6.13 -14.35
CA GLY A 412 -7.32 -5.57 -13.80
C GLY A 412 -7.53 -4.64 -12.62
N ILE A 413 -6.54 -4.65 -11.73
CA ILE A 413 -6.46 -3.79 -10.57
C ILE A 413 -5.04 -3.24 -10.41
N THR A 414 -4.93 -1.97 -10.06
CA THR A 414 -3.67 -1.34 -9.66
C THR A 414 -3.94 -0.34 -8.54
N VAL A 415 -2.97 -0.16 -7.64
CA VAL A 415 -3.09 0.78 -6.53
C VAL A 415 -1.96 1.80 -6.64
N ASP A 416 -2.27 3.08 -6.46
CA ASP A 416 -1.25 4.13 -6.47
C ASP A 416 -0.50 4.25 -5.13
N GLN A 417 0.51 5.12 -5.08
CA GLN A 417 1.35 5.32 -3.90
C GLN A 417 0.60 5.87 -2.67
N ILE A 418 -0.56 6.53 -2.87
CA ILE A 418 -1.40 7.04 -1.79
C ILE A 418 -2.56 6.08 -1.45
N GLY A 419 -2.63 4.93 -2.12
CA GLY A 419 -3.59 3.86 -1.87
C GLY A 419 -4.94 4.03 -2.58
N GLN A 420 -5.02 4.82 -3.63
CA GLN A 420 -6.21 4.83 -4.49
C GLN A 420 -6.22 3.58 -5.37
N ILE A 421 -7.37 2.92 -5.42
CA ILE A 421 -7.57 1.63 -6.07
C ILE A 421 -8.23 1.89 -7.42
N TYR A 422 -7.55 1.52 -8.49
CA TYR A 422 -8.03 1.61 -9.86
C TYR A 422 -8.45 0.22 -10.33
N VAL A 423 -9.66 0.12 -10.87
CA VAL A 423 -10.28 -1.14 -11.28
C VAL A 423 -10.76 -1.03 -12.71
N ALA A 424 -10.35 -1.98 -13.56
CA ALA A 424 -10.90 -2.16 -14.89
C ALA A 424 -12.25 -2.88 -14.74
N ASP A 425 -13.32 -2.11 -14.81
CA ASP A 425 -14.70 -2.57 -14.75
C ASP A 425 -15.12 -3.02 -16.15
N GLY A 426 -14.63 -4.21 -16.53
CA GLY A 426 -14.48 -4.64 -17.91
C GLY A 426 -15.78 -4.65 -18.71
N ASP A 427 -16.82 -5.27 -18.15
CA ASP A 427 -18.11 -5.39 -18.85
C ASP A 427 -18.92 -4.09 -18.82
N ASN A 428 -18.54 -3.13 -17.98
CA ASN A 428 -19.04 -1.76 -18.03
C ASN A 428 -18.16 -0.82 -18.89
N HIS A 429 -17.09 -1.34 -19.49
CA HIS A 429 -16.21 -0.63 -20.43
C HIS A 429 -15.66 0.68 -19.86
N ARG A 430 -15.19 0.64 -18.61
CA ARG A 430 -14.69 1.81 -17.88
C ARG A 430 -13.58 1.43 -16.92
N VAL A 431 -12.80 2.42 -16.52
CA VAL A 431 -11.91 2.32 -15.36
C VAL A 431 -12.46 3.18 -14.25
N MET A 432 -12.58 2.59 -13.08
CA MET A 432 -13.12 3.23 -11.88
C MET A 432 -12.04 3.38 -10.81
N ARG A 433 -12.15 4.39 -9.95
CA ARG A 433 -11.24 4.65 -8.82
C ARG A 433 -11.99 4.74 -7.50
N TRP A 434 -11.46 4.10 -6.47
CA TRP A 434 -11.88 4.23 -5.07
C TRP A 434 -10.73 4.72 -4.20
N GLY A 435 -11.02 5.58 -3.22
CA GLY A 435 -10.13 5.76 -2.07
C GLY A 435 -10.20 4.56 -1.11
N ARG A 436 -9.21 4.39 -0.24
CA ARG A 436 -9.09 3.24 0.69
C ARG A 436 -10.34 2.98 1.56
N ARG A 437 -11.17 4.00 1.80
CA ARG A 437 -12.37 3.93 2.65
C ARG A 437 -13.65 4.30 1.92
N ASP A 438 -13.57 4.54 0.62
CA ASP A 438 -14.73 4.96 -0.16
C ASP A 438 -15.63 3.77 -0.44
N THR A 439 -16.94 3.98 -0.33
CA THR A 439 -17.94 2.96 -0.71
C THR A 439 -18.46 3.16 -2.14
N HIS A 440 -18.11 4.28 -2.76
CA HIS A 440 -18.49 4.67 -4.11
C HIS A 440 -17.24 5.05 -4.89
N GLY A 441 -17.12 4.56 -6.10
CA GLY A 441 -16.03 4.87 -7.00
C GLY A 441 -16.40 6.00 -7.95
N ILE A 442 -15.38 6.56 -8.57
CA ILE A 442 -15.53 7.55 -9.63
C ILE A 442 -15.04 6.98 -10.95
N ILE A 443 -15.69 7.33 -12.05
CA ILE A 443 -15.22 6.99 -13.39
C ILE A 443 -13.98 7.83 -13.67
N VAL A 444 -12.88 7.16 -14.00
CA VAL A 444 -11.60 7.79 -14.34
C VAL A 444 -11.51 8.04 -15.84
N VAL A 445 -11.78 6.99 -16.63
CA VAL A 445 -11.79 6.98 -18.10
C VAL A 445 -12.79 5.93 -18.60
N GLY A 446 -13.27 6.09 -19.84
CA GLY A 446 -14.32 5.24 -20.41
C GLY A 446 -15.72 5.58 -19.86
N GLY A 447 -16.63 4.60 -19.84
CA GLY A 447 -17.99 4.78 -19.33
C GLY A 447 -18.90 5.62 -20.23
N LYS A 448 -18.50 5.82 -21.50
CA LYS A 448 -19.25 6.55 -22.54
C LYS A 448 -19.74 5.61 -23.65
N GLY A 449 -20.16 4.41 -23.25
CA GLY A 449 -20.52 3.31 -24.14
C GLY A 449 -19.31 2.62 -24.77
N LEU A 450 -19.57 1.46 -25.38
CA LEU A 450 -18.61 0.70 -26.17
C LEU A 450 -18.26 1.46 -27.45
N GLY A 451 -16.98 1.50 -27.80
CA GLY A 451 -16.51 2.05 -29.07
C GLY A 451 -14.99 2.16 -29.16
N GLU A 452 -14.52 2.65 -30.30
CA GLU A 452 -13.10 2.71 -30.65
C GLU A 452 -12.48 4.11 -30.48
N GLN A 453 -13.27 5.11 -30.08
CA GLN A 453 -12.73 6.46 -29.83
C GLN A 453 -11.72 6.43 -28.67
N LEU A 454 -10.80 7.40 -28.60
CA LEU A 454 -9.73 7.42 -27.57
C LEU A 454 -10.24 7.65 -26.14
N PHE A 455 -11.50 8.08 -25.99
CA PHE A 455 -12.21 8.23 -24.72
C PHE A 455 -13.20 7.09 -24.44
N GLN A 456 -13.32 6.14 -25.35
CA GLN A 456 -14.14 4.93 -25.20
C GLN A 456 -13.22 3.73 -24.99
N LEU A 457 -13.72 2.76 -24.25
CA LEU A 457 -13.05 1.49 -24.00
C LEU A 457 -13.98 0.35 -24.43
N ASN A 458 -13.42 -0.82 -24.62
CA ASN A 458 -14.10 -2.06 -24.95
C ASN A 458 -13.40 -3.19 -24.18
N THR A 459 -14.03 -3.61 -23.09
CA THR A 459 -13.51 -4.63 -22.15
C THR A 459 -12.05 -4.37 -21.77
N PRO A 460 -11.77 -3.30 -20.99
CA PRO A 460 -10.43 -3.09 -20.44
C PRO A 460 -10.07 -4.26 -19.52
N ILE A 461 -8.86 -4.81 -19.68
CA ILE A 461 -8.38 -5.97 -18.89
C ILE A 461 -7.23 -5.54 -17.98
N GLY A 462 -6.01 -5.37 -18.50
CA GLY A 462 -4.84 -4.97 -17.72
C GLY A 462 -4.77 -3.48 -17.42
N LEU A 463 -4.27 -3.13 -16.23
CA LEU A 463 -3.98 -1.76 -15.80
C LEU A 463 -2.55 -1.66 -15.29
N ALA A 464 -1.89 -0.53 -15.53
CA ALA A 464 -0.62 -0.17 -14.89
C ALA A 464 -0.54 1.35 -14.66
N LEU A 465 0.22 1.76 -13.64
CA LEU A 465 0.54 3.16 -13.37
C LEU A 465 2.04 3.38 -13.55
N ASP A 466 2.42 4.49 -14.19
CA ASP A 466 3.82 4.94 -14.14
C ASP A 466 4.11 5.74 -12.85
N GLN A 467 5.39 6.07 -12.63
CA GLN A 467 5.83 6.80 -11.43
C GLN A 467 5.23 8.22 -11.33
N GLN A 468 4.68 8.77 -12.42
CA GLN A 468 4.00 10.06 -12.43
C GLN A 468 2.48 9.90 -12.24
N GLY A 469 1.99 8.68 -12.07
CA GLY A 469 0.59 8.36 -11.91
C GLY A 469 -0.22 8.40 -13.21
N HIS A 470 0.41 8.39 -14.38
CA HIS A 470 -0.33 8.19 -15.63
C HIS A 470 -0.79 6.74 -15.73
N LEU A 471 -1.99 6.54 -16.27
CA LEU A 471 -2.66 5.25 -16.31
C LEU A 471 -2.54 4.62 -17.69
N TYR A 472 -2.05 3.39 -17.74
CA TYR A 472 -2.00 2.55 -18.92
C TYR A 472 -3.13 1.54 -18.85
N VAL A 473 -3.94 1.47 -19.90
CA VAL A 473 -5.11 0.61 -19.99
C VAL A 473 -4.97 -0.30 -21.20
N VAL A 474 -5.03 -1.62 -20.95
CA VAL A 474 -5.16 -2.62 -22.01
C VAL A 474 -6.62 -2.68 -22.42
N ASP A 475 -6.93 -1.98 -23.50
CA ASP A 475 -8.27 -1.92 -24.09
C ASP A 475 -8.48 -3.14 -25.00
N SER A 476 -8.65 -4.30 -24.35
CA SER A 476 -8.46 -5.62 -24.96
C SER A 476 -9.38 -5.89 -26.15
N GLY A 477 -10.66 -5.48 -26.02
CA GLY A 477 -11.66 -5.62 -27.07
C GLY A 477 -11.37 -4.76 -28.30
N ASN A 478 -10.60 -3.69 -28.15
CA ASN A 478 -10.13 -2.84 -29.25
C ASN A 478 -8.67 -3.14 -29.66
N HIS A 479 -8.06 -4.18 -29.09
CA HIS A 479 -6.72 -4.66 -29.46
C HIS A 479 -5.64 -3.57 -29.40
N ARG A 480 -5.64 -2.79 -28.32
CA ARG A 480 -4.72 -1.66 -28.14
C ARG A 480 -4.41 -1.41 -26.68
N VAL A 481 -3.37 -0.60 -26.45
CA VAL A 481 -3.04 -0.04 -25.14
C VAL A 481 -3.07 1.48 -25.24
N LEU A 482 -3.79 2.12 -24.31
CA LEU A 482 -3.91 3.56 -24.20
C LEU A 482 -3.24 4.06 -22.92
N LYS A 483 -2.48 5.15 -23.02
CA LYS A 483 -2.00 5.94 -21.87
C LYS A 483 -2.91 7.15 -21.65
N TYR A 484 -3.35 7.33 -20.42
CA TYR A 484 -4.12 8.48 -19.98
C TYR A 484 -3.30 9.35 -19.05
N GLN A 485 -3.19 10.63 -19.40
CA GLN A 485 -2.38 11.55 -18.64
C GLN A 485 -3.13 12.06 -17.41
N LEU A 486 -2.58 11.80 -16.22
CA LEU A 486 -2.96 12.47 -14.99
C LEU A 486 -2.57 13.95 -15.05
N VAL A 487 -3.53 14.84 -14.86
CA VAL A 487 -3.29 16.26 -14.71
C VAL A 487 -3.75 16.74 -13.34
N ILE A 488 -2.92 17.61 -12.77
CA ILE A 488 -3.17 18.30 -11.53
C ILE A 488 -3.85 19.63 -11.92
N LYS A 489 -5.12 19.81 -11.55
CA LYS A 489 -5.88 21.04 -11.80
C LYS A 489 -6.08 21.84 -10.54
#